data_AF-A0A2N0QN70-F1
#
_entry.id   AF-A0A2N0QN70-F1
#
_cell.length_a   1.000
_cell.length_b   1.000
_cell.length_c   1.000
_cell.angle_alpha   90.00
_cell.angle_beta   90.00
_cell.angle_gamma   90.00
#
_symmetry.space_group_name_H-M   'P 1'
#
loop_
_entity.id
_entity.type
_entity.pdbx_description
1 polymer ?
#
loop_
_entity_poly.entity_id
_entity_poly.type
_entity_poly.pdbx_seq_one_letter_code
_entity_poly.pdbx_strand_id
1 'polypeptide(L)'
;MSFVRVLFNKNQKMKKCPIKCKSTWCKSFNTNRNMMDLVNSSKGKYVPKLYLYSSIWICTNCWFKWGFNKKLSKWEDIYISKNKLFEVNSLIEMNVSVKKIGRRLKMSEYKVYYYIGYLYRYNPFCNIKLKIREFKNVRLKEDFFLLKPFWRNHHLLAKEASRLFGWDHLSTFYYYWHPKVQEYIYLEDNSRVTNRVNQERIKNNMNGVIKELENSNKNISINEIAASLDITDKTLYYHGLHKKINDAKLEHILNKKAEEEAIIFEKIDNFIKSKKNSEEQFFVYEVYKFIGLSLKYIKINYPEVSEFISKSAKISKYEQKEIRRRNLENAIINICKQYGRVDYSFLSESLGVKESTLKSSQGIYKGIRSFIKKILNDLEEDKNINKTLK
;
A
#
# COMPACT_ATOMS: atom_id res chain seq x y z
N MET A 1 34.37 -12.16 2.78
CA MET A 1 33.51 -13.10 2.02
C MET A 1 34.00 -13.14 0.57
N SER A 2 34.56 -14.28 0.15
CA SER A 2 35.34 -14.42 -1.09
C SER A 2 34.48 -14.38 -2.37
N PHE A 3 34.84 -13.49 -3.30
CA PHE A 3 34.31 -13.33 -4.66
C PHE A 3 34.44 -14.59 -5.54
N VAL A 4 35.23 -15.59 -5.11
CA VAL A 4 35.53 -16.79 -5.90
C VAL A 4 34.35 -17.77 -5.98
N ARG A 5 33.38 -17.73 -5.07
CA ARG A 5 32.17 -18.59 -5.14
C ARG A 5 31.18 -18.21 -6.24
N VAL A 6 31.30 -17.02 -6.83
CA VAL A 6 30.34 -16.55 -7.85
C VAL A 6 30.68 -17.09 -9.26
N LEU A 7 31.90 -17.54 -9.50
CA LEU A 7 32.34 -17.99 -10.83
C LEU A 7 32.12 -19.50 -11.10
N PHE A 8 32.00 -20.35 -10.07
CA PHE A 8 31.81 -21.79 -10.28
C PHE A 8 30.35 -22.26 -10.43
N ASN A 9 29.36 -21.36 -10.34
CA ASN A 9 27.95 -21.70 -10.51
C ASN A 9 27.36 -21.31 -11.87
N LYS A 10 28.18 -20.88 -12.84
CA LYS A 10 27.75 -20.64 -14.22
C LYS A 10 27.92 -21.91 -15.07
N ASN A 11 26.81 -22.61 -15.27
CA ASN A 11 26.44 -23.27 -16.53
C ASN A 11 27.19 -24.53 -16.99
N GLN A 12 27.33 -25.56 -16.14
CA GLN A 12 27.02 -26.90 -16.63
C GLN A 12 25.50 -27.09 -16.55
N LYS A 13 24.77 -26.58 -17.55
CA LYS A 13 23.44 -27.11 -17.85
C LYS A 13 23.67 -28.56 -18.28
N MET A 14 23.67 -29.50 -17.33
CA MET A 14 23.54 -30.92 -17.68
C MET A 14 22.39 -31.00 -18.69
N LYS A 15 22.69 -31.43 -19.92
CA LYS A 15 21.66 -31.76 -20.91
C LYS A 15 20.69 -32.68 -20.19
N LYS A 16 19.48 -32.17 -19.89
CA LYS A 16 18.45 -32.95 -19.20
C LYS A 16 18.09 -34.08 -20.15
N CYS A 17 18.65 -35.27 -19.95
CA CYS A 17 18.23 -36.43 -20.73
C CYS A 17 16.74 -36.67 -20.45
N PRO A 18 15.89 -36.76 -21.49
CA PRO A 18 14.48 -37.04 -21.31
C PRO A 18 14.32 -38.38 -20.61
N ILE A 19 13.60 -38.40 -19.49
CA ILE A 19 13.23 -39.65 -18.82
C ILE A 19 12.34 -40.48 -19.77
N LYS A 20 12.53 -41.79 -19.78
CA LYS A 20 11.60 -42.75 -20.39
C LYS A 20 10.41 -43.00 -19.45
N CYS A 21 9.20 -43.15 -19.99
CA CYS A 21 8.03 -43.50 -19.19
C CYS A 21 8.26 -44.82 -18.43
N LYS A 22 8.07 -44.82 -17.11
CA LYS A 22 8.29 -46.01 -16.23
C LYS A 22 7.00 -46.73 -15.82
N SER A 23 5.86 -46.28 -16.34
CA SER A 23 4.55 -46.90 -16.10
C SER A 23 4.38 -48.09 -17.02
N THR A 24 4.46 -49.31 -16.48
CA THR A 24 4.41 -50.57 -17.25
C THR A 24 3.09 -50.77 -17.99
N TRP A 25 2.01 -50.13 -17.54
CA TRP A 25 0.69 -50.14 -18.17
C TRP A 25 0.52 -49.07 -19.26
N CYS A 26 1.50 -48.19 -19.47
CA CYS A 26 1.40 -47.12 -20.46
C CYS A 26 1.82 -47.61 -21.85
N LYS A 27 1.08 -47.21 -22.90
CA LYS A 27 1.45 -47.46 -24.30
C LYS A 27 2.84 -46.90 -24.69
N SER A 28 3.36 -45.94 -23.93
CA SER A 28 4.69 -45.36 -24.12
C SER A 28 5.74 -45.88 -23.14
N PHE A 29 5.48 -46.99 -22.46
CA PHE A 29 6.42 -47.60 -21.53
C PHE A 29 7.82 -47.75 -22.14
N ASN A 30 8.84 -47.40 -21.37
CA ASN A 30 10.25 -47.42 -21.75
C ASN A 30 10.62 -46.57 -23.00
N THR A 31 9.75 -45.64 -23.40
CA THR A 31 10.01 -44.66 -24.47
C THR A 31 9.96 -43.22 -23.93
N ASN A 32 10.60 -42.29 -24.63
CA ASN A 32 10.55 -40.86 -24.34
C ASN A 32 9.64 -40.07 -25.29
N ARG A 33 9.00 -40.73 -26.28
CA ARG A 33 8.25 -40.06 -27.37
C ARG A 33 7.12 -39.17 -26.86
N ASN A 34 6.41 -39.62 -25.82
CA ASN A 34 5.29 -38.89 -25.21
C ASN A 34 5.65 -38.30 -23.85
N MET A 35 6.93 -38.02 -23.62
CA MET A 35 7.42 -37.43 -22.39
C MET A 35 7.62 -35.94 -22.59
N MET A 36 6.98 -35.13 -21.76
CA MET A 36 7.00 -33.68 -21.86
C MET A 36 7.60 -33.08 -20.59
N ASP A 37 8.59 -32.20 -20.74
CA ASP A 37 9.10 -31.36 -19.64
C ASP A 37 8.05 -30.29 -19.32
N LEU A 38 7.68 -30.16 -18.05
CA LEU A 38 6.81 -29.08 -17.59
C LEU A 38 7.68 -27.82 -17.39
N VAL A 39 8.18 -27.26 -18.50
CA VAL A 39 9.19 -26.17 -18.57
C VAL A 39 8.79 -24.93 -17.76
N ASN A 40 7.48 -24.63 -17.71
CA ASN A 40 6.92 -23.48 -16.98
C ASN A 40 6.44 -23.79 -15.55
N SER A 41 6.59 -25.03 -15.08
CA SER A 41 6.47 -25.36 -13.65
C SER A 41 7.72 -24.86 -12.89
N SER A 42 7.85 -23.54 -12.85
CA SER A 42 8.80 -22.72 -12.11
C SER A 42 9.54 -23.52 -11.03
N LYS A 43 10.88 -23.53 -11.12
CA LYS A 43 11.83 -23.79 -10.03
C LYS A 43 11.14 -23.92 -8.65
N GLY A 44 11.04 -25.14 -8.12
CA GLY A 44 10.63 -25.36 -6.73
C GLY A 44 9.13 -25.46 -6.45
N LYS A 45 8.40 -26.38 -7.12
CA LYS A 45 7.20 -26.93 -6.49
C LYS A 45 7.62 -27.81 -5.32
N TYR A 46 7.57 -27.25 -4.11
CA TYR A 46 7.62 -27.98 -2.85
C TYR A 46 6.50 -29.02 -2.86
N VAL A 47 6.84 -30.31 -2.93
CA VAL A 47 5.92 -31.36 -2.50
C VAL A 47 6.03 -31.38 -0.97
N PRO A 48 4.92 -31.21 -0.23
CA PRO A 48 4.97 -31.24 1.22
C PRO A 48 5.75 -32.46 1.72
N LYS A 49 6.85 -32.19 2.44
CA LYS A 49 7.75 -33.15 3.12
C LYS A 49 8.85 -33.87 2.33
N LEU A 50 8.99 -33.74 1.00
CA LEU A 50 10.06 -34.45 0.25
C LEU A 50 10.57 -33.63 -0.96
N TYR A 51 11.77 -33.05 -0.79
CA TYR A 51 12.73 -32.54 -1.81
C TYR A 51 12.25 -31.52 -2.88
N LEU A 52 13.18 -30.65 -3.30
CA LEU A 52 13.02 -29.79 -4.48
C LEU A 52 13.43 -30.59 -5.73
N TYR A 53 12.46 -30.92 -6.58
CA TYR A 53 12.73 -31.55 -7.89
C TYR A 53 13.34 -30.53 -8.87
N SER A 54 14.41 -30.92 -9.57
CA SER A 54 15.07 -30.01 -10.54
C SER A 54 14.42 -29.98 -11.92
N SER A 55 13.69 -31.05 -12.24
CA SER A 55 12.98 -31.25 -13.49
C SER A 55 11.74 -32.08 -13.20
N ILE A 56 10.63 -31.73 -13.83
CA ILE A 56 9.37 -32.46 -13.72
C ILE A 56 8.92 -32.81 -15.12
N TRP A 57 8.75 -34.11 -15.37
CA TRP A 57 8.32 -34.63 -16.66
C TRP A 57 7.02 -35.40 -16.49
N ILE A 58 6.18 -35.34 -17.52
CA ILE A 58 4.89 -36.04 -17.56
C ILE A 58 4.80 -36.87 -18.84
N CYS A 59 4.17 -38.03 -18.77
CA CYS A 59 3.86 -38.81 -19.96
C CYS A 59 2.47 -38.38 -20.47
N THR A 60 2.33 -37.85 -21.67
CA THR A 60 1.02 -37.40 -22.20
C THR A 60 0.07 -38.56 -22.53
N ASN A 61 0.56 -39.80 -22.54
CA ASN A 61 -0.28 -40.99 -22.74
C ASN A 61 -0.94 -41.49 -21.45
N CYS A 62 -0.22 -41.52 -20.32
CA CYS A 62 -0.76 -41.98 -19.03
C CYS A 62 -0.88 -40.89 -17.97
N TRP A 63 -0.42 -39.68 -18.27
CA TRP A 63 -0.38 -38.50 -17.38
C TRP A 63 0.33 -38.71 -16.03
N PHE A 64 1.11 -39.78 -15.92
CA PHE A 64 1.95 -40.04 -14.77
C PHE A 64 3.15 -39.08 -14.75
N LYS A 65 3.53 -38.62 -13.56
CA LYS A 65 4.56 -37.59 -13.37
C LYS A 65 5.80 -38.17 -12.71
N TRP A 66 6.96 -37.69 -13.17
CA TRP A 66 8.25 -38.00 -12.58
C TRP A 66 9.04 -36.73 -12.27
N GLY A 67 9.71 -36.74 -11.13
CA GLY A 67 10.56 -35.66 -10.65
C GLY A 67 11.99 -36.12 -10.49
N PHE A 68 12.95 -35.32 -10.96
CA PHE A 68 14.36 -35.61 -10.70
C PHE A 68 14.80 -35.04 -9.36
N ASN A 69 15.02 -35.92 -8.39
CA ASN A 69 15.53 -35.58 -7.08
C ASN A 69 17.05 -35.38 -7.16
N LYS A 70 17.51 -34.12 -7.07
CA LYS A 70 18.94 -33.78 -7.13
C LYS A 70 19.77 -34.40 -6.01
N LYS A 71 19.21 -34.53 -4.80
CA LYS A 71 19.96 -35.05 -3.64
C LYS A 71 20.24 -36.53 -3.81
N LEU A 72 19.27 -37.27 -4.35
CA LEU A 72 19.34 -38.72 -4.53
C LEU A 72 19.76 -39.13 -5.95
N SER A 73 20.03 -38.15 -6.83
CA SER A 73 20.34 -38.35 -8.25
C SER A 73 19.42 -39.34 -8.97
N LYS A 74 18.12 -39.35 -8.61
CA LYS A 74 17.16 -40.34 -9.13
C LYS A 74 15.83 -39.71 -9.52
N TRP A 75 15.16 -40.36 -10.45
CA TRP A 75 13.78 -40.03 -10.83
C TRP A 75 12.80 -40.74 -9.89
N GLU A 76 11.89 -39.95 -9.32
CA GLU A 76 10.84 -40.39 -8.41
C GLU A 76 9.46 -40.09 -9.00
N ASP A 77 8.47 -40.85 -8.59
CA ASP A 77 7.06 -40.62 -8.88
C ASP A 77 6.52 -39.43 -8.06
N ILE A 78 5.80 -38.52 -8.72
CA ILE A 78 5.22 -37.33 -8.06
C ILE A 78 3.71 -37.48 -7.97
N TYR A 79 3.15 -37.19 -6.78
CA TYR A 79 1.73 -37.22 -6.43
C TYR A 79 1.09 -38.61 -6.38
N ILE A 80 1.14 -39.39 -7.47
CA ILE A 80 0.69 -40.78 -7.48
C ILE A 80 1.90 -41.67 -7.22
N SER A 81 1.89 -42.37 -6.09
CA SER A 81 2.87 -43.43 -5.86
C SER A 81 2.51 -44.69 -6.66
N LYS A 82 3.45 -45.24 -7.43
CA LYS A 82 3.29 -46.49 -8.19
C LYS A 82 2.95 -47.66 -7.25
N ASN A 83 3.63 -47.76 -6.11
CA ASN A 83 3.37 -48.81 -5.11
C ASN A 83 1.95 -48.70 -4.54
N LYS A 84 1.54 -47.49 -4.16
CA LYS A 84 0.17 -47.25 -3.66
C LYS A 84 -0.90 -47.56 -4.70
N LEU A 85 -0.62 -47.30 -5.97
CA LEU A 85 -1.53 -47.61 -7.07
C LEU A 85 -1.77 -49.12 -7.19
N PHE A 86 -0.73 -49.94 -7.07
CA PHE A 86 -0.88 -51.39 -7.03
C PHE A 86 -1.60 -51.87 -5.77
N GLU A 87 -1.24 -51.35 -4.58
CA GLU A 87 -1.93 -51.70 -3.32
C GLU A 87 -3.43 -51.40 -3.39
N VAL A 88 -3.81 -50.23 -3.93
CA VAL A 88 -5.21 -49.87 -4.14
C VAL A 88 -5.88 -50.82 -5.12
N ASN A 89 -5.23 -51.15 -6.24
CA ASN A 89 -5.77 -52.10 -7.23
C ASN A 89 -6.04 -53.48 -6.62
N SER A 90 -5.06 -54.08 -5.93
CA SER A 90 -5.21 -55.40 -5.32
C SER A 90 -6.33 -55.44 -4.28
N LEU A 91 -6.50 -54.37 -3.49
CA LEU A 91 -7.60 -54.29 -2.52
C LEU A 91 -8.98 -54.15 -3.19
N ILE A 92 -9.06 -53.52 -4.36
CA ILE A 92 -10.30 -53.43 -5.15
C ILE A 92 -10.65 -54.79 -5.76
N GLU A 93 -9.67 -55.53 -6.27
CA GLU A 93 -9.87 -56.90 -6.78
C GLU A 93 -10.39 -57.84 -5.70
N MET A 94 -9.98 -57.63 -4.44
CA MET A 94 -10.51 -58.31 -3.25
C MET A 94 -11.88 -57.78 -2.78
N ASN A 95 -12.54 -56.90 -3.54
CA ASN A 95 -13.82 -56.25 -3.21
C ASN A 95 -13.81 -55.49 -1.87
N VAL A 96 -12.66 -54.96 -1.44
CA VAL A 96 -12.58 -54.17 -0.21
C VAL A 96 -13.19 -52.79 -0.44
N SER A 97 -14.14 -52.38 0.41
CA SER A 97 -14.75 -51.05 0.32
C SER A 97 -13.73 -49.91 0.43
N VAL A 98 -13.97 -48.80 -0.29
CA VAL A 98 -13.11 -47.60 -0.30
C VAL A 98 -12.73 -47.10 1.10
N LYS A 99 -13.70 -47.06 2.03
CA LYS A 99 -13.48 -46.68 3.44
C LYS A 99 -12.47 -47.58 4.15
N LYS A 100 -12.55 -48.91 3.93
CA LYS A 100 -11.58 -49.88 4.47
C LYS A 100 -10.21 -49.74 3.81
N ILE A 101 -10.15 -49.47 2.50
CA ILE A 101 -8.89 -49.19 1.78
C ILE A 101 -8.20 -47.96 2.39
N GLY A 102 -8.95 -46.86 2.58
CA GLY A 102 -8.42 -45.63 3.17
C GLY A 102 -7.81 -45.85 4.56
N ARG A 103 -8.51 -46.60 5.42
CA ARG A 103 -8.00 -47.00 6.74
C ARG A 103 -6.71 -47.83 6.65
N ARG A 104 -6.69 -48.89 5.83
CA ARG A 104 -5.53 -49.78 5.66
C ARG A 104 -4.30 -49.04 5.14
N LEU A 105 -4.49 -48.17 4.15
CA LEU A 105 -3.40 -47.46 3.48
C LEU A 105 -3.08 -46.09 4.12
N LYS A 106 -3.75 -45.74 5.22
CA LYS A 106 -3.63 -44.46 5.93
C LYS A 106 -3.83 -43.25 5.00
N MET A 107 -4.88 -43.28 4.19
CA MET A 107 -5.27 -42.21 3.28
C MET A 107 -6.76 -41.87 3.38
N SER A 108 -7.12 -40.62 3.06
CA SER A 108 -8.54 -40.22 3.02
C SER A 108 -9.29 -40.93 1.89
N GLU A 109 -10.60 -41.11 2.07
CA GLU A 109 -11.47 -41.75 1.05
C GLU A 109 -11.37 -41.01 -0.31
N TYR A 110 -11.33 -39.68 -0.30
CA TYR A 110 -11.13 -38.87 -1.51
C TYR A 110 -9.81 -39.17 -2.22
N LYS A 111 -8.73 -39.41 -1.45
CA LYS A 111 -7.45 -39.80 -2.03
C LYS A 111 -7.56 -41.21 -2.61
N VAL A 112 -8.25 -42.15 -1.97
CA VAL A 112 -8.52 -43.46 -2.57
C VAL A 112 -9.26 -43.30 -3.90
N TYR A 113 -10.37 -42.55 -3.95
CA TYR A 113 -11.11 -42.30 -5.19
C TYR A 113 -10.25 -41.65 -6.28
N TYR A 114 -9.32 -40.76 -5.91
CA TYR A 114 -8.35 -40.20 -6.85
C TYR A 114 -7.45 -41.25 -7.51
N TYR A 115 -6.98 -42.25 -6.75
CA TYR A 115 -6.26 -43.41 -7.30
C TYR A 115 -7.17 -44.30 -8.14
N ILE A 116 -8.41 -44.56 -7.71
CA ILE A 116 -9.39 -45.36 -8.45
C ILE A 116 -9.72 -44.71 -9.80
N GLY A 117 -9.94 -43.40 -9.83
CA GLY A 117 -10.21 -42.67 -11.08
C GLY A 117 -9.06 -42.81 -12.08
N TYR A 118 -7.80 -42.75 -11.61
CA TYR A 118 -6.64 -42.98 -12.47
C TYR A 118 -6.60 -44.41 -12.99
N LEU A 119 -6.78 -45.39 -12.09
CA LEU A 119 -6.78 -46.81 -12.40
C LEU A 119 -7.84 -47.15 -13.44
N TYR A 120 -9.07 -46.67 -13.24
CA TYR A 120 -10.16 -46.88 -14.17
C TYR A 120 -9.88 -46.30 -15.56
N ARG A 121 -9.20 -45.15 -15.63
CA ARG A 121 -8.90 -44.48 -16.90
C ARG A 121 -7.74 -45.10 -17.67
N TYR A 122 -6.69 -45.55 -16.97
CA TYR A 122 -5.39 -45.84 -17.58
C TYR A 122 -4.84 -47.23 -17.28
N ASN A 123 -5.38 -47.98 -16.33
CA ASN A 123 -4.89 -49.31 -16.02
C ASN A 123 -5.78 -50.38 -16.69
N PRO A 124 -5.30 -51.07 -17.74
CA PRO A 124 -6.06 -52.13 -18.41
C PRO A 124 -6.23 -53.39 -17.54
N PHE A 125 -5.42 -53.54 -16.48
CA PHE A 125 -5.51 -54.69 -15.56
C PHE A 125 -6.60 -54.53 -14.49
N CYS A 126 -7.31 -53.40 -14.48
CA CYS A 126 -8.38 -53.15 -13.53
C CYS A 126 -9.64 -53.91 -13.94
N ASN A 127 -9.92 -55.06 -13.30
CA ASN A 127 -11.24 -55.68 -13.34
C ASN A 127 -12.18 -54.98 -12.35
N ILE A 128 -12.32 -53.66 -12.49
CA ILE A 128 -13.11 -52.84 -11.57
C ILE A 128 -14.60 -53.11 -11.84
N LYS A 129 -15.26 -53.80 -10.91
CA LYS A 129 -16.73 -53.96 -10.89
C LYS A 129 -17.49 -52.66 -10.56
N LEU A 130 -16.78 -51.57 -10.26
CA LEU A 130 -17.40 -50.28 -9.99
C LEU A 130 -17.95 -49.68 -11.28
N LYS A 131 -19.27 -49.45 -11.31
CA LYS A 131 -19.92 -48.72 -12.40
C LYS A 131 -19.66 -47.23 -12.21
N ILE A 132 -19.08 -46.59 -13.22
CA ILE A 132 -19.03 -45.13 -13.26
C ILE A 132 -20.37 -44.63 -13.79
N ARG A 133 -20.93 -43.64 -13.10
CA ARG A 133 -22.08 -42.92 -13.61
C ARG A 133 -21.59 -41.96 -14.69
N GLU A 134 -21.87 -42.30 -15.95
CA GLU A 134 -21.61 -41.38 -17.05
C GLU A 134 -22.71 -40.32 -17.11
N PHE A 135 -22.29 -39.05 -17.15
CA PHE A 135 -23.21 -37.92 -17.29
C PHE A 135 -23.28 -37.51 -18.77
N LYS A 136 -24.49 -37.23 -19.25
CA LYS A 136 -24.69 -36.69 -20.61
C LYS A 136 -24.23 -35.22 -20.64
N ASN A 137 -23.65 -34.79 -21.76
CA ASN A 137 -23.24 -33.39 -22.02
C ASN A 137 -22.13 -32.82 -21.11
N VAL A 138 -21.15 -33.65 -20.71
CA VAL A 138 -20.00 -33.17 -19.94
C VAL A 138 -19.08 -32.29 -20.79
N ARG A 139 -18.90 -31.03 -20.39
CA ARG A 139 -18.01 -30.06 -21.04
C ARG A 139 -16.71 -29.99 -20.26
N LEU A 140 -15.91 -31.05 -20.39
CA LEU A 140 -14.77 -31.34 -19.51
C LEU A 140 -13.84 -30.16 -19.23
N LYS A 141 -13.53 -29.34 -20.23
CA LYS A 141 -12.60 -28.22 -20.07
C LYS A 141 -13.24 -27.08 -19.29
N GLU A 142 -14.45 -26.70 -19.66
CA GLU A 142 -15.25 -25.64 -19.06
C GLU A 142 -15.66 -25.99 -17.62
N ASP A 143 -16.08 -27.23 -17.41
CA ASP A 143 -16.49 -27.73 -16.09
C ASP A 143 -15.29 -27.75 -15.13
N PHE A 144 -14.11 -28.20 -15.59
CA PHE A 144 -12.90 -28.17 -14.77
C PHE A 144 -12.31 -26.77 -14.60
N PHE A 145 -12.52 -25.84 -15.54
CA PHE A 145 -12.18 -24.42 -15.36
C PHE A 145 -12.86 -23.84 -14.10
N LEU A 146 -14.13 -24.15 -13.88
CA LEU A 146 -14.87 -23.72 -12.68
C LEU A 146 -14.37 -24.38 -11.40
N LEU A 147 -13.82 -25.60 -11.48
CA LEU A 147 -13.29 -26.35 -10.33
C LEU A 147 -11.84 -25.99 -9.98
N LYS A 148 -11.18 -25.16 -10.79
CA LYS A 148 -9.77 -24.78 -10.66
C LYS A 148 -9.33 -24.36 -9.25
N PRO A 149 -10.09 -23.56 -8.48
CA PRO A 149 -9.69 -23.16 -7.13
C PRO A 149 -9.47 -24.34 -6.18
N PHE A 150 -10.12 -25.48 -6.45
CA PHE A 150 -10.21 -26.62 -5.53
C PHE A 150 -9.28 -27.78 -5.87
N TRP A 151 -8.61 -27.77 -7.02
CA TRP A 151 -7.83 -28.92 -7.52
C TRP A 151 -6.74 -29.43 -6.58
N ARG A 152 -6.21 -28.58 -5.70
CA ARG A 152 -5.15 -28.98 -4.74
C ARG A 152 -5.68 -29.80 -3.56
N ASN A 153 -7.00 -29.78 -3.32
CA ASN A 153 -7.63 -30.48 -2.22
C ASN A 153 -8.70 -31.43 -2.76
N HIS A 154 -8.38 -32.73 -2.78
CA HIS A 154 -9.28 -33.77 -3.28
C HIS A 154 -10.69 -33.74 -2.67
N HIS A 155 -10.81 -33.41 -1.38
CA HIS A 155 -12.12 -33.31 -0.71
C HIS A 155 -12.94 -32.14 -1.27
N LEU A 156 -12.34 -30.95 -1.34
CA LEU A 156 -13.04 -29.76 -1.85
C LEU A 156 -13.37 -29.90 -3.33
N LEU A 157 -12.47 -30.48 -4.12
CA LEU A 157 -12.71 -30.74 -5.53
C LEU A 157 -13.95 -31.63 -5.73
N ALA A 158 -14.03 -32.75 -5.01
CA ALA A 158 -15.16 -33.66 -5.11
C ALA A 158 -16.47 -33.04 -4.59
N LYS A 159 -16.41 -32.28 -3.49
CA LYS A 159 -17.57 -31.58 -2.93
C LYS A 159 -18.13 -30.55 -3.92
N GLU A 160 -17.27 -29.75 -4.54
CA GLU A 160 -17.70 -28.72 -5.49
C GLU A 160 -18.16 -29.31 -6.82
N ALA A 161 -17.52 -30.39 -7.29
CA ALA A 161 -17.98 -31.12 -8.48
C ALA A 161 -19.38 -31.73 -8.26
N SER A 162 -19.64 -32.29 -7.07
CA SER A 162 -20.97 -32.77 -6.71
C SER A 162 -22.00 -31.64 -6.66
N ARG A 163 -21.64 -30.48 -6.11
CA ARG A 163 -22.54 -29.33 -6.01
C ARG A 163 -22.88 -28.71 -7.37
N LEU A 164 -21.87 -28.54 -8.24
CA LEU A 164 -22.03 -27.84 -9.52
C LEU A 164 -22.57 -28.74 -10.63
N PHE A 165 -22.16 -30.01 -10.65
CA PHE A 165 -22.41 -30.91 -11.78
C PHE A 165 -23.10 -32.22 -11.39
N GLY A 166 -23.37 -32.42 -10.10
CA GLY A 166 -23.98 -33.66 -9.60
C GLY A 166 -23.07 -34.88 -9.65
N TRP A 167 -21.76 -34.69 -9.87
CA TRP A 167 -20.81 -35.79 -9.96
C TRP A 167 -20.53 -36.42 -8.59
N ASP A 168 -20.57 -37.74 -8.52
CA ASP A 168 -20.05 -38.44 -7.35
C ASP A 168 -18.50 -38.39 -7.31
N HIS A 169 -17.92 -38.86 -6.21
CA HIS A 169 -16.47 -38.80 -6.01
C HIS A 169 -15.70 -39.58 -7.09
N LEU A 170 -16.22 -40.74 -7.50
CA LEU A 170 -15.56 -41.60 -8.50
C LEU A 170 -15.57 -40.93 -9.87
N SER A 171 -16.73 -40.42 -10.29
CA SER A 171 -16.94 -39.72 -11.56
C SER A 171 -16.10 -38.46 -11.63
N THR A 172 -16.02 -37.70 -10.53
CA THR A 172 -15.15 -36.52 -10.42
C THR A 172 -13.71 -36.87 -10.75
N PHE A 173 -13.15 -37.90 -10.12
CA PHE A 173 -11.74 -38.25 -10.35
C PHE A 173 -11.52 -39.00 -11.67
N TYR A 174 -12.51 -39.73 -12.17
CA TYR A 174 -12.46 -40.29 -13.52
C TYR A 174 -12.35 -39.19 -14.59
N TYR A 175 -13.20 -38.16 -14.51
CA TYR A 175 -13.13 -37.02 -15.43
C TYR A 175 -11.91 -36.14 -15.19
N TYR A 176 -11.44 -36.00 -13.95
CA TYR A 176 -10.18 -35.31 -13.65
C TYR A 176 -9.03 -35.93 -14.43
N TRP A 177 -8.96 -37.26 -14.49
CA TRP A 177 -7.94 -37.99 -15.23
C TRP A 177 -8.15 -38.03 -16.74
N HIS A 178 -9.15 -37.34 -17.28
CA HIS A 178 -9.33 -37.28 -18.73
C HIS A 178 -8.15 -36.53 -19.41
N PRO A 179 -7.62 -37.00 -20.56
CA PRO A 179 -6.52 -36.34 -21.25
C PRO A 179 -6.73 -34.84 -21.49
N LYS A 180 -7.90 -34.45 -22.02
CA LYS A 180 -8.29 -33.03 -22.22
C LYS A 180 -8.19 -32.19 -20.93
N VAL A 181 -8.55 -32.77 -19.78
CA VAL A 181 -8.49 -32.08 -18.48
C VAL A 181 -7.04 -31.99 -18.00
N GLN A 182 -6.26 -33.06 -18.11
CA GLN A 182 -4.85 -33.04 -17.73
C GLN A 182 -4.02 -32.10 -18.62
N GLU A 183 -4.32 -32.05 -19.91
CA GLU A 183 -3.77 -31.10 -20.88
C GLU A 183 -4.09 -29.66 -20.48
N TYR A 184 -5.36 -29.37 -20.18
CA TYR A 184 -5.78 -28.06 -19.66
C TYR A 184 -5.02 -27.69 -18.37
N ILE A 185 -4.94 -28.61 -17.40
CA ILE A 185 -4.27 -28.39 -16.10
C ILE A 185 -2.76 -28.12 -16.26
N TYR A 186 -2.07 -28.81 -17.18
CA TYR A 186 -0.60 -28.73 -17.24
C TYR A 186 -0.04 -27.86 -18.37
N LEU A 187 -0.74 -27.78 -19.50
CA LEU A 187 -0.24 -27.13 -20.72
C LEU A 187 -0.85 -25.75 -20.92
N GLU A 188 -2.15 -25.59 -20.69
CA GLU A 188 -2.83 -24.30 -20.87
C GLU A 188 -2.68 -23.37 -19.66
N ASP A 189 -2.62 -23.91 -18.42
CA ASP A 189 -2.58 -23.12 -17.17
C ASP A 189 -1.19 -22.56 -16.78
N ASN A 190 -0.24 -22.48 -17.71
CA ASN A 190 1.06 -21.81 -17.50
C ASN A 190 1.06 -20.34 -17.93
N SER A 191 -0.11 -19.76 -18.16
CA SER A 191 -0.26 -18.36 -18.52
C SER A 191 0.06 -17.45 -17.32
N ARG A 192 1.34 -17.12 -17.15
CA ARG A 192 1.77 -15.89 -16.45
C ARG A 192 1.14 -14.63 -17.07
N VAL A 193 0.58 -14.75 -18.27
CA VAL A 193 -0.09 -13.71 -19.05
C VAL A 193 -1.40 -13.27 -18.37
N THR A 194 -2.27 -14.20 -17.97
CA THR A 194 -3.54 -13.86 -17.29
C THR A 194 -3.31 -13.16 -15.94
N ASN A 195 -2.29 -13.58 -15.18
CA ASN A 195 -1.96 -12.90 -13.91
C ASN A 195 -1.34 -11.50 -14.11
N ARG A 196 -0.59 -11.27 -15.21
CA ARG A 196 -0.05 -9.94 -15.54
C ARG A 196 -1.13 -8.98 -16.01
N VAL A 197 -2.02 -9.44 -16.89
CA VAL A 197 -3.17 -8.64 -17.38
C VAL A 197 -4.09 -8.26 -16.22
N ASN A 198 -4.37 -9.20 -15.29
CA ASN A 198 -5.12 -8.88 -14.07
C ASN A 198 -4.37 -7.89 -13.16
N GLN A 199 -3.05 -8.02 -13.00
CA GLN A 199 -2.28 -7.09 -12.18
C GLN A 199 -2.28 -5.67 -12.76
N GLU A 200 -2.11 -5.52 -14.08
CA GLU A 200 -2.16 -4.21 -14.74
C GLU A 200 -3.55 -3.60 -14.66
N ARG A 201 -4.61 -4.38 -14.86
CA ARG A 201 -5.99 -3.93 -14.68
C ARG A 201 -6.25 -3.44 -13.25
N ILE A 202 -5.87 -4.25 -12.25
CA ILE A 202 -6.00 -3.89 -10.83
C ILE A 202 -5.21 -2.62 -10.53
N LYS A 203 -3.98 -2.49 -11.06
CA LYS A 203 -3.13 -1.31 -10.87
C LYS A 203 -3.74 -0.05 -11.49
N ASN A 204 -4.29 -0.14 -12.70
CA ASN A 204 -4.92 1.00 -13.36
C ASN A 204 -6.19 1.44 -12.60
N ASN A 205 -7.04 0.49 -12.21
CA ASN A 205 -8.24 0.78 -11.43
C ASN A 205 -7.88 1.36 -10.06
N MET A 206 -6.86 0.81 -9.39
CA MET A 206 -6.34 1.32 -8.11
C MET A 206 -5.92 2.79 -8.23
N ASN A 207 -5.21 3.17 -9.28
CA ASN A 207 -4.82 4.56 -9.49
C ASN A 207 -6.05 5.47 -9.71
N GLY A 208 -7.10 4.98 -10.37
CA GLY A 208 -8.37 5.70 -10.50
C GLY A 208 -9.03 5.96 -9.14
N VAL A 209 -9.16 4.92 -8.33
CA VAL A 209 -9.72 5.02 -6.96
C VAL A 209 -8.90 5.96 -6.07
N ILE A 210 -7.56 5.91 -6.15
CA ILE A 210 -6.70 6.84 -5.39
C ILE A 210 -7.02 8.29 -5.75
N LYS A 211 -7.12 8.61 -7.05
CA LYS A 211 -7.46 9.98 -7.50
C LYS A 211 -8.85 10.41 -7.05
N GLU A 212 -9.83 9.51 -7.07
CA GLU A 212 -11.18 9.80 -6.58
C GLU A 212 -11.20 10.10 -5.07
N LEU A 213 -10.41 9.35 -4.28
CA LEU A 213 -10.27 9.57 -2.84
C LEU A 213 -9.55 10.89 -2.53
N GLU A 214 -8.53 11.23 -3.31
CA GLU A 214 -7.83 12.53 -3.25
C GLU A 214 -8.81 13.67 -3.53
N ASN A 215 -9.53 13.62 -4.65
CA ASN A 215 -10.50 14.65 -5.06
C ASN A 215 -11.69 14.80 -4.10
N SER A 216 -12.11 13.70 -3.47
CA SER A 216 -13.21 13.72 -2.48
C SER A 216 -12.74 14.02 -1.06
N ASN A 217 -11.46 14.35 -0.87
CA ASN A 217 -10.87 14.67 0.43
C ASN A 217 -11.00 13.53 1.47
N LYS A 218 -11.22 12.29 1.01
CA LYS A 218 -11.37 11.11 1.87
C LYS A 218 -10.01 10.56 2.31
N ASN A 219 -10.01 9.72 3.35
CA ASN A 219 -8.79 9.09 3.84
C ASN A 219 -8.40 7.91 2.94
N ILE A 220 -7.14 7.90 2.49
CA ILE A 220 -6.58 6.80 1.70
C ILE A 220 -6.17 5.67 2.66
N SER A 221 -6.73 4.48 2.46
CA SER A 221 -6.33 3.27 3.17
C SER A 221 -6.37 2.03 2.27
N ILE A 222 -5.58 1.01 2.61
CA ILE A 222 -5.56 -0.25 1.85
C ILE A 222 -6.94 -0.90 1.84
N ASN A 223 -7.66 -0.86 2.97
CA ASN A 223 -8.98 -1.48 3.09
C ASN A 223 -10.02 -0.77 2.21
N GLU A 224 -10.00 0.57 2.20
CA GLU A 224 -10.92 1.38 1.40
C GLU A 224 -10.71 1.13 -0.10
N ILE A 225 -9.44 1.07 -0.54
CA ILE A 225 -9.09 0.77 -1.92
C ILE A 225 -9.48 -0.67 -2.28
N ALA A 226 -9.25 -1.64 -1.39
CA ALA A 226 -9.61 -3.03 -1.63
C ALA A 226 -11.14 -3.18 -1.80
N ALA A 227 -11.91 -2.54 -0.93
CA ALA A 227 -13.37 -2.51 -1.00
C ALA A 227 -13.86 -1.86 -2.30
N SER A 228 -13.30 -0.71 -2.69
CA SER A 228 -13.65 0.00 -3.93
C SER A 228 -13.35 -0.81 -5.19
N LEU A 229 -12.38 -1.72 -5.13
CA LEU A 229 -11.98 -2.60 -6.22
C LEU A 229 -12.68 -3.98 -6.19
N ASP A 230 -13.56 -4.22 -5.21
CA ASP A 230 -14.20 -5.52 -4.94
C ASP A 230 -13.18 -6.67 -4.81
N ILE A 231 -12.10 -6.43 -4.06
CA ILE A 231 -11.04 -7.42 -3.78
C ILE A 231 -10.65 -7.42 -2.31
N THR A 232 -9.93 -8.48 -1.90
CA THR A 232 -9.31 -8.52 -0.57
C THR A 232 -8.01 -7.71 -0.52
N ASP A 233 -7.69 -7.16 0.65
CA ASP A 233 -6.40 -6.56 0.98
C ASP A 233 -5.20 -7.46 0.61
N LYS A 234 -5.30 -8.77 0.88
CA LYS A 234 -4.29 -9.78 0.54
C LYS A 234 -3.95 -9.80 -0.94
N THR A 235 -4.93 -9.53 -1.81
CA THR A 235 -4.71 -9.43 -3.27
C THR A 235 -3.78 -8.26 -3.59
N LEU A 236 -3.96 -7.11 -2.94
CA LEU A 236 -3.09 -5.95 -3.10
C LEU A 236 -1.67 -6.22 -2.59
N TYR A 237 -1.54 -6.94 -1.46
CA TYR A 237 -0.23 -7.37 -0.94
C TYR A 237 0.46 -8.35 -1.87
N TYR A 238 -0.27 -9.36 -2.37
CA TYR A 238 0.23 -10.37 -3.30
C TYR A 238 0.82 -9.74 -4.57
N HIS A 239 0.18 -8.68 -5.08
CA HIS A 239 0.67 -7.93 -6.25
C HIS A 239 1.68 -6.82 -5.93
N GLY A 240 2.06 -6.64 -4.65
CA GLY A 240 3.02 -5.62 -4.23
C GLY A 240 2.51 -4.18 -4.34
N LEU A 241 1.19 -3.98 -4.48
CA LEU A 241 0.58 -2.66 -4.71
C LEU A 241 0.44 -1.84 -3.41
N HIS A 242 0.48 -2.50 -2.25
CA HIS A 242 0.42 -1.85 -0.93
C HIS A 242 1.47 -0.73 -0.75
N LYS A 243 2.66 -0.86 -1.35
CA LYS A 243 3.69 0.19 -1.28
C LYS A 243 3.20 1.50 -1.92
N LYS A 244 2.68 1.40 -3.14
CA LYS A 244 2.14 2.57 -3.86
C LYS A 244 0.98 3.22 -3.13
N ILE A 245 0.13 2.41 -2.50
CA ILE A 245 -0.98 2.92 -1.68
C ILE A 245 -0.45 3.70 -0.48
N ASN A 246 0.59 3.19 0.19
CA ASN A 246 1.21 3.88 1.32
C ASN A 246 1.92 5.17 0.88
N ASP A 247 2.59 5.15 -0.27
CA ASP A 247 3.24 6.35 -0.83
C ASP A 247 2.20 7.43 -1.12
N ALA A 248 1.11 7.08 -1.82
CA ALA A 248 0.00 8.00 -2.10
C ALA A 248 -0.69 8.50 -0.81
N LYS A 249 -0.84 7.64 0.20
CA LYS A 249 -1.37 8.04 1.51
C LYS A 249 -0.49 9.07 2.19
N LEU A 250 0.84 8.90 2.16
CA LEU A 250 1.78 9.86 2.74
C LEU A 250 1.74 11.19 1.99
N GLU A 251 1.73 11.14 0.66
CA GLU A 251 1.61 12.32 -0.20
C GLU A 251 0.32 13.10 0.08
N HIS A 252 -0.82 12.41 0.16
CA HIS A 252 -2.10 13.03 0.52
C HIS A 252 -2.10 13.70 1.90
N ILE A 253 -1.47 13.08 2.90
CA ILE A 253 -1.32 13.68 4.24
C ILE A 253 -0.46 14.94 4.20
N LEU A 254 0.66 14.91 3.45
CA LEU A 254 1.54 16.06 3.29
C LEU A 254 0.85 17.21 2.57
N ASN A 255 0.12 16.91 1.49
CA ASN A 255 -0.64 17.91 0.73
C ASN A 255 -1.73 18.56 1.60
N LYS A 256 -2.51 17.76 2.33
CA LYS A 256 -3.49 18.28 3.31
C LYS A 256 -2.86 19.19 4.34
N LYS A 257 -1.70 18.80 4.86
CA LYS A 257 -0.98 19.60 5.85
C LYS A 257 -0.51 20.93 5.26
N ALA A 258 -0.01 20.93 4.02
CA ALA A 258 0.41 22.14 3.31
C ALA A 258 -0.78 23.07 2.99
N GLU A 259 -1.93 22.52 2.59
CA GLU A 259 -3.16 23.27 2.38
C GLU A 259 -3.66 23.90 3.68
N GLU A 260 -3.70 23.15 4.78
CA GLU A 260 -4.06 23.68 6.10
C GLU A 260 -3.10 24.78 6.54
N GLU A 261 -1.80 24.59 6.35
CA GLU A 261 -0.77 25.59 6.65
C GLU A 261 -0.97 26.87 5.84
N ALA A 262 -1.27 26.77 4.54
CA ALA A 262 -1.55 27.93 3.69
C ALA A 262 -2.77 28.72 4.17
N ILE A 263 -3.86 28.03 4.55
CA ILE A 263 -5.07 28.65 5.11
C ILE A 263 -4.75 29.36 6.44
N ILE A 264 -3.92 28.74 7.29
CA ILE A 264 -3.49 29.35 8.55
C ILE A 264 -2.68 30.63 8.27
N PHE A 265 -1.72 30.58 7.34
CA PHE A 265 -0.94 31.75 6.94
C PHE A 265 -1.82 32.88 6.41
N GLU A 266 -2.78 32.58 5.54
CA GLU A 266 -3.70 33.58 4.99
C GLU A 266 -4.50 34.27 6.10
N LYS A 267 -5.03 33.52 7.08
CA LYS A 267 -5.74 34.08 8.23
C LYS A 267 -4.83 34.99 9.07
N ILE A 268 -3.60 34.57 9.31
CA ILE A 268 -2.63 35.36 10.08
C ILE A 268 -2.27 36.65 9.32
N ASP A 269 -2.00 36.56 8.02
CA ASP A 269 -1.66 37.72 7.19
C ASP A 269 -2.81 38.73 7.13
N ASN A 270 -4.04 38.26 6.95
CA ASN A 270 -5.24 39.12 7.02
C ASN A 270 -5.39 39.80 8.38
N PHE A 271 -5.13 39.09 9.48
CA PHE A 271 -5.13 39.69 10.82
C PHE A 271 -4.05 40.77 10.95
N ILE A 272 -2.81 40.50 10.56
CA ILE A 272 -1.69 41.43 10.64
C ILE A 272 -1.98 42.69 9.80
N LYS A 273 -2.46 42.51 8.56
CA LYS A 273 -2.86 43.62 7.68
C LYS A 273 -3.94 44.49 8.32
N SER A 274 -4.96 43.87 8.92
CA SER A 274 -6.03 44.62 9.60
C SER A 274 -5.51 45.50 10.74
N LYS A 275 -4.59 44.97 11.57
CA LYS A 275 -3.98 45.68 12.69
C LYS A 275 -3.02 46.78 12.23
N LYS A 276 -2.30 46.54 11.13
CA LYS A 276 -1.41 47.54 10.53
C LYS A 276 -2.20 48.72 9.97
N ASN A 277 -3.32 48.47 9.31
CA ASN A 277 -4.18 49.52 8.76
C ASN A 277 -4.83 50.39 9.85
N SER A 278 -5.09 49.83 11.03
CA SER A 278 -5.61 50.57 12.17
C SER A 278 -4.51 51.19 13.05
N GLU A 279 -3.24 51.08 12.67
CA GLU A 279 -2.09 51.49 13.49
C GLU A 279 -2.13 50.93 14.92
N GLU A 280 -2.59 49.68 15.07
CA GLU A 280 -2.68 49.00 16.36
C GLU A 280 -1.54 47.99 16.52
N GLN A 281 -0.96 47.98 17.72
CA GLN A 281 -0.08 46.89 18.12
C GLN A 281 -0.92 45.62 18.34
N PHE A 282 -0.38 44.48 17.91
CA PHE A 282 -0.91 43.18 18.30
C PHE A 282 0.12 42.34 19.06
N PHE A 283 -0.39 41.37 19.82
CA PHE A 283 0.39 40.43 20.60
C PHE A 283 0.21 39.00 20.08
N VAL A 284 1.19 38.16 20.38
CA VAL A 284 1.22 36.75 19.98
C VAL A 284 -0.06 36.00 20.38
N TYR A 285 -0.58 36.22 21.60
CA TYR A 285 -1.78 35.54 22.08
C TYR A 285 -3.04 35.94 21.31
N GLU A 286 -3.10 37.16 20.76
CA GLU A 286 -4.25 37.64 19.99
C GLU A 286 -4.32 36.95 18.62
N VAL A 287 -3.16 36.71 18.00
CA VAL A 287 -3.08 35.96 16.74
C VAL A 287 -3.63 34.55 16.92
N TYR A 288 -3.19 33.84 17.97
CA TYR A 288 -3.71 32.50 18.29
C TYR A 288 -5.21 32.48 18.57
N LYS A 289 -5.70 33.49 19.32
CA LYS A 289 -7.13 33.67 19.59
C LYS A 289 -7.92 33.90 18.29
N PHE A 290 -7.39 34.71 17.37
CA PHE A 290 -8.03 35.04 16.11
C PHE A 290 -8.14 33.84 15.15
N ILE A 291 -7.06 33.08 14.98
CA ILE A 291 -7.08 31.89 14.11
C ILE A 291 -7.86 30.71 14.72
N GLY A 292 -8.20 30.79 16.02
CA GLY A 292 -8.93 29.75 16.74
C GLY A 292 -8.11 28.50 17.06
N LEU A 293 -6.78 28.60 17.06
CA LEU A 293 -5.87 27.47 17.27
C LEU A 293 -4.99 27.70 18.49
N SER A 294 -4.78 26.64 19.27
CA SER A 294 -3.95 26.72 20.48
C SER A 294 -2.46 26.89 20.12
N LEU A 295 -1.72 27.63 20.95
CA LEU A 295 -0.27 27.77 20.84
C LEU A 295 0.43 26.40 20.79
N LYS A 296 0.00 25.46 21.63
CA LYS A 296 0.59 24.11 21.69
C LYS A 296 0.40 23.36 20.36
N TYR A 297 -0.79 23.45 19.75
CA TYR A 297 -1.07 22.81 18.47
C TYR A 297 -0.19 23.36 17.35
N ILE A 298 -0.12 24.70 17.21
CA ILE A 298 0.70 25.35 16.18
C ILE A 298 2.19 25.02 16.38
N LYS A 299 2.69 25.10 17.61
CA LYS A 299 4.12 24.86 17.87
C LYS A 299 4.57 23.42 17.58
N ILE A 300 3.67 22.45 17.73
CA ILE A 300 3.94 21.03 17.45
C ILE A 300 3.79 20.73 15.95
N ASN A 301 2.72 21.22 15.33
CA ASN A 301 2.39 20.82 13.96
C ASN A 301 2.96 21.75 12.88
N TYR A 302 3.14 23.04 13.18
CA TYR A 302 3.55 24.12 12.28
C TYR A 302 4.57 25.07 12.94
N PRO A 303 5.80 24.59 13.22
CA PRO A 303 6.80 25.38 13.95
C PRO A 303 7.19 26.68 13.23
N GLU A 304 7.25 26.67 11.91
CA GLU A 304 7.57 27.85 11.09
C GLU A 304 6.49 28.94 11.23
N VAL A 305 5.21 28.55 11.25
CA VAL A 305 4.09 29.46 11.54
C VAL A 305 4.25 30.08 12.94
N SER A 306 4.59 29.28 13.95
CA SER A 306 4.82 29.80 15.31
C SER A 306 5.94 30.83 15.36
N GLU A 307 7.02 30.61 14.61
CA GLU A 307 8.14 31.54 14.50
C GLU A 307 7.73 32.82 13.78
N PHE A 308 7.01 32.70 12.67
CA PHE A 308 6.48 33.82 11.91
C PHE A 308 5.58 34.73 12.77
N ILE A 309 4.66 34.16 13.56
CA ILE A 309 3.80 34.92 14.48
C ILE A 309 4.65 35.70 15.48
N SER A 310 5.66 35.05 16.06
CA SER A 310 6.53 35.65 17.08
C SER A 310 7.37 36.79 16.49
N LYS A 311 7.88 36.62 15.27
CA LYS A 311 8.64 37.65 14.54
C LYS A 311 7.74 38.84 14.19
N SER A 312 6.54 38.57 13.68
CA SER A 312 5.57 39.61 13.30
C SER A 312 5.11 40.44 14.49
N ALA A 313 4.85 39.82 15.64
CA ALA A 313 4.50 40.55 16.87
C ALA A 313 5.65 41.43 17.40
N LYS A 314 6.92 41.00 17.25
CA LYS A 314 8.08 41.83 17.58
C LYS A 314 8.19 43.05 16.67
N ILE A 315 7.96 42.86 15.37
CA ILE A 315 7.93 43.96 14.39
C ILE A 315 6.81 44.94 14.71
N SER A 316 5.58 44.46 14.94
CA SER A 316 4.45 45.29 15.33
C SER A 316 4.72 46.12 16.60
N LYS A 317 5.36 45.53 17.61
CA LYS A 317 5.78 46.26 18.81
C LYS A 317 6.75 47.41 18.50
N TYR A 318 7.69 47.20 17.57
CA TYR A 318 8.63 48.24 17.13
C TYR A 318 7.93 49.33 16.32
N GLU A 319 7.11 48.95 15.33
CA GLU A 319 6.31 49.88 14.52
C GLU A 319 5.42 50.77 15.41
N GLN A 320 4.75 50.20 16.42
CA GLN A 320 3.91 50.97 17.34
C GLN A 320 4.71 51.97 18.18
N LYS A 321 5.94 51.62 18.55
CA LYS A 321 6.81 52.53 19.28
C LYS A 321 7.15 53.76 18.41
N GLU A 322 7.44 53.54 17.13
CA GLU A 322 7.71 54.63 16.18
C GLU A 322 6.47 55.46 15.86
N ILE A 323 5.29 54.85 15.73
CA ILE A 323 4.01 55.56 15.57
C ILE A 323 3.75 56.46 16.80
N ARG A 324 3.84 55.90 18.01
CA ARG A 324 3.65 56.68 19.25
C ARG A 324 4.67 57.81 19.40
N ARG A 325 5.91 57.59 18.96
CA ARG A 325 6.95 58.63 18.97
C ARG A 325 6.62 59.77 18.00
N ARG A 326 6.21 59.46 16.77
CA ARG A 326 5.75 60.46 15.79
C ARG A 326 4.53 61.24 16.28
N ASN A 327 3.57 60.56 16.90
CA ASN A 327 2.39 61.21 17.47
C ASN A 327 2.76 62.16 18.62
N LEU A 328 3.71 61.77 19.48
CA LEU A 328 4.25 62.64 20.52
C LEU A 328 4.94 63.88 19.94
N GLU A 329 5.78 63.71 18.92
CA GLU A 329 6.46 64.81 18.24
C GLU A 329 5.47 65.79 17.61
N ASN A 330 4.47 65.28 16.88
CA ASN A 330 3.40 66.09 16.29
C ASN A 330 2.61 66.86 17.36
N ALA A 331 2.30 66.22 18.49
CA ALA A 331 1.61 66.86 19.61
C ALA A 331 2.46 68.00 20.23
N ILE A 332 3.76 67.78 20.43
CA ILE A 332 4.70 68.80 20.93
C ILE A 332 4.73 70.01 19.98
N ILE A 333 4.87 69.76 18.67
CA ILE A 333 4.90 70.82 17.64
C ILE A 333 3.60 71.61 17.65
N ASN A 334 2.45 70.93 17.67
CA ASN A 334 1.14 71.58 17.66
C ASN A 334 0.89 72.43 18.91
N ILE A 335 1.19 71.89 20.09
CA ILE A 335 1.06 72.61 21.37
C ILE A 335 1.99 73.83 21.39
N CYS A 336 3.24 73.68 20.94
CA CYS A 336 4.19 74.80 20.88
C CYS A 336 3.71 75.90 19.92
N LYS A 337 3.15 75.53 18.76
CA LYS A 337 2.58 76.48 17.79
C LYS A 337 1.36 77.21 18.36
N GLN A 338 0.50 76.52 19.11
CA GLN A 338 -0.75 77.06 19.62
C GLN A 338 -0.57 77.92 20.88
N TYR A 339 0.30 77.51 21.81
CA TYR A 339 0.41 78.13 23.15
C TYR A 339 1.77 78.80 23.40
N GLY A 340 2.74 78.68 22.50
CA GLY A 340 4.09 79.22 22.65
C GLY A 340 4.94 78.52 23.71
N ARG A 341 4.42 77.49 24.38
CA ARG A 341 5.10 76.68 25.39
C ARG A 341 4.58 75.25 25.38
N VAL A 342 5.37 74.31 25.87
CA VAL A 342 4.99 72.89 26.00
C VAL A 342 4.89 72.52 27.47
N ASP A 343 3.68 72.20 27.92
CA ASP A 343 3.40 71.73 29.29
C ASP A 343 2.90 70.28 29.26
N TYR A 344 3.16 69.52 30.32
CA TYR A 344 2.69 68.16 30.48
C TYR A 344 1.18 68.06 30.51
N SER A 345 0.49 69.06 31.08
CA SER A 345 -0.98 69.11 31.09
C SER A 345 -1.54 69.09 29.65
N PHE A 346 -1.09 70.02 28.79
CA PHE A 346 -1.51 70.08 27.38
C PHE A 346 -1.11 68.83 26.58
N LEU A 347 0.08 68.28 26.84
CA LEU A 347 0.52 67.03 26.20
C LEU A 347 -0.34 65.83 26.61
N SER A 348 -0.72 65.77 27.89
CA SER A 348 -1.53 64.68 28.43
C SER A 348 -2.93 64.68 27.82
N GLU A 349 -3.52 65.87 27.67
CA GLU A 349 -4.81 66.07 27.02
C GLU A 349 -4.74 65.72 25.52
N SER A 350 -3.73 66.24 24.79
CA SER A 350 -3.60 65.99 23.35
C SER A 350 -3.34 64.53 23.01
N LEU A 351 -2.64 63.78 23.87
CA LEU A 351 -2.32 62.37 23.66
C LEU A 351 -3.33 61.42 24.30
N GLY A 352 -4.33 61.95 25.03
CA GLY A 352 -5.33 61.14 25.74
C GLY A 352 -4.72 60.22 26.82
N VAL A 353 -3.63 60.65 27.46
CA VAL A 353 -2.95 59.88 28.52
C VAL A 353 -2.91 60.66 29.82
N LYS A 354 -2.74 59.97 30.95
CA LYS A 354 -2.58 60.65 32.25
C LYS A 354 -1.24 61.38 32.29
N GLU A 355 -1.22 62.56 32.90
CA GLU A 355 0.02 63.33 33.08
C GLU A 355 1.11 62.54 33.84
N SER A 356 0.71 61.72 34.81
CA SER A 356 1.62 60.82 35.54
C SER A 356 2.29 59.78 34.62
N THR A 357 1.63 59.37 33.53
CA THR A 357 2.19 58.46 32.52
C THR A 357 3.29 59.15 31.71
N LEU A 358 3.15 60.44 31.42
CA LEU A 358 4.20 61.23 30.74
C LEU A 358 5.42 61.46 31.63
N LYS A 359 5.22 61.62 32.94
CA LYS A 359 6.30 61.82 33.93
C LYS A 359 7.05 60.52 34.28
N SER A 360 6.59 59.37 33.78
CA SER A 360 7.21 58.08 34.06
C SER A 360 8.65 58.00 33.53
N SER A 361 9.55 57.44 34.35
CA SER A 361 10.94 57.13 33.96
C SER A 361 11.06 55.85 33.11
N GLN A 362 9.93 55.18 32.85
CA GLN A 362 9.85 53.92 32.12
C GLN A 362 8.90 54.02 30.92
N GLY A 363 9.11 53.17 29.91
CA GLY A 363 8.26 53.09 28.73
C GLY A 363 8.61 54.11 27.64
N ILE A 364 7.61 54.47 26.83
CA ILE A 364 7.80 55.26 25.60
C ILE A 364 8.12 56.73 25.90
N TYR A 365 7.67 57.23 27.06
CA TYR A 365 7.93 58.60 27.52
C TYR A 365 9.24 58.73 28.32
N LYS A 366 10.05 57.67 28.41
CA LYS A 366 11.36 57.75 29.05
C LYS A 366 12.22 58.78 28.31
N GLY A 367 12.68 59.81 29.03
CA GLY A 367 13.46 60.90 28.43
C GLY A 367 12.61 61.94 27.69
N ILE A 368 11.30 62.01 27.93
CA ILE A 368 10.42 62.99 27.29
C ILE A 368 10.92 64.43 27.45
N ARG A 369 11.53 64.80 28.59
CA ARG A 369 12.12 66.14 28.80
C ARG A 369 13.20 66.48 27.80
N SER A 370 14.16 65.57 27.58
CA SER A 370 15.23 65.80 26.62
C SER A 370 14.69 65.77 25.19
N PHE A 371 13.67 64.95 24.92
CA PHE A 371 13.00 64.90 23.63
C PHE A 371 12.25 66.20 23.29
N ILE A 372 11.47 66.75 24.24
CA ILE A 372 10.82 68.07 24.12
C ILE A 372 11.87 69.14 23.87
N LYS A 373 12.93 69.19 24.69
CA LYS A 373 14.00 70.19 24.53
C LYS A 373 14.65 70.12 23.15
N LYS A 374 14.91 68.91 22.65
CA LYS A 374 15.45 68.72 21.30
C LYS A 374 14.52 69.30 20.23
N ILE A 375 13.24 68.94 20.25
CA ILE A 375 12.26 69.41 19.26
C ILE A 375 12.12 70.95 19.32
N LEU A 376 12.13 71.54 20.51
CA LEU A 376 12.05 73.00 20.65
C LEU A 376 13.28 73.70 20.07
N ASN A 377 14.49 73.16 20.30
CA ASN A 377 15.71 73.68 19.69
C ASN A 377 15.63 73.59 18.16
N ASP A 378 15.22 72.42 17.62
CA ASP A 378 15.09 72.19 16.18
C ASP A 378 14.10 73.23 15.55
N LEU A 379 13.00 73.55 16.24
CA LEU A 379 12.01 74.55 15.80
C LEU A 379 12.53 76.00 15.88
N GLU A 380 13.43 76.32 16.82
CA GLU A 380 14.04 77.65 16.93
C GLU A 380 15.10 77.88 15.85
N GLU A 381 15.88 76.86 15.50
CA GLU A 381 16.82 76.88 14.39
C GLU A 381 16.09 77.15 13.05
N ASP A 382 14.97 76.46 12.79
CA ASP A 382 14.14 76.68 11.60
C ASP A 382 13.56 78.11 11.52
N LYS A 383 13.23 78.74 12.66
CA LYS A 383 12.77 80.14 12.69
C LYS A 383 13.89 81.13 12.39
N ASN A 384 15.11 80.84 12.83
CA ASN A 384 16.27 81.69 12.58
C ASN A 384 16.73 81.60 11.11
N ILE A 385 16.67 80.41 10.49
CA ILE A 385 16.96 80.23 9.06
C ILE A 385 15.97 81.04 8.19
N ASN A 386 14.68 81.04 8.53
CA ASN A 386 13.66 81.79 7.80
C ASN A 386 13.71 83.32 8.00
N LYS A 387 14.40 83.81 9.05
CA LYS A 387 14.67 85.24 9.24
C LYS A 387 15.87 85.75 8.44
N THR A 388 16.81 84.86 8.09
CA THR A 388 18.01 85.21 7.32
C THR A 388 17.78 85.13 5.80
N LEU A 389 16.68 84.51 5.36
CA LEU A 389 16.27 84.34 3.95
C LEU A 389 15.16 85.30 3.49
N LYS A 390 14.75 86.25 4.34
CA LYS A 390 13.87 87.38 3.98
C LYS A 390 14.68 88.67 4.03
#